data_AF-A0AAW0SU71-F1
#
_entry.id   AF-A0AAW0SU71-F1
#
_cell.length_a   1.000
_cell.length_b   1.000
_cell.length_c   1.000
_cell.angle_alpha   90.00
_cell.angle_beta   90.00
_cell.angle_gamma   90.00
#
_symmetry.space_group_name_H-M   'P 1'
#
loop_
_entity.id
_entity.type
_entity.pdbx_description
1 polymer ?
#
loop_
_entity_poly.entity_id
_entity_poly.type
_entity_poly.pdbx_seq_one_letter_code
_entity_poly.pdbx_strand_id
1 'polypeptide(L)'
;MSDEKAKAAEVLARQKALEEAKRKQDEINKRKAEVRKRLEEQSQKKAKKGFMTPERKKKLRLLLRKKAAEELKKEQERKAAERRKIIDQRCGQPKNLDGANEDKLREICKAYHERLFLCESQKWDLEYEVRRRDYEINELNIQVNDLRGKFIKPTLKKVSKYENKFAKLQKKAAEFNFRNQLKTVKKKEFELEDDKEKNTEMRAQPFPPKTDEGEEGAHPAEGEATAEEA
;
A
#
# COMPACT_ATOMS: atom_id res chain seq x y z
N MET A 1 22.12 -18.63 -63.84
CA MET A 1 23.38 -18.15 -63.22
C MET A 1 23.18 -16.94 -62.31
N SER A 2 22.29 -16.02 -62.63
CA SER A 2 21.92 -14.85 -61.80
C SER A 2 21.10 -15.24 -60.55
N ASP A 3 20.11 -16.12 -60.69
CA ASP A 3 19.21 -16.50 -59.59
C ASP A 3 19.88 -17.34 -58.49
N GLU A 4 20.89 -18.13 -58.85
CA GLU A 4 21.62 -18.99 -57.93
C GLU A 4 22.61 -18.18 -57.06
N LYS A 5 23.24 -17.16 -57.65
CA LYS A 5 24.04 -16.17 -56.91
C LYS A 5 23.18 -15.31 -55.98
N ALA A 6 21.96 -14.95 -56.41
CA ALA A 6 21.01 -14.24 -55.55
C ALA A 6 20.57 -15.09 -54.35
N LYS A 7 20.23 -16.37 -54.56
CA LYS A 7 19.93 -17.33 -53.48
C LYS A 7 21.11 -17.53 -52.53
N ALA A 8 22.34 -17.66 -53.04
CA ALA A 8 23.53 -17.82 -52.21
C ALA A 8 23.81 -16.57 -51.34
N ALA A 9 23.60 -15.37 -51.89
CA ALA A 9 23.73 -14.12 -51.14
C ALA A 9 22.66 -13.99 -50.03
N GLU A 10 21.42 -14.42 -50.31
CA GLU A 10 20.33 -14.45 -49.32
C GLU A 10 20.62 -15.44 -48.17
N VAL A 11 21.11 -16.64 -48.49
CA VAL A 11 21.50 -17.64 -47.48
C VAL A 11 22.63 -17.12 -46.59
N LEU A 12 23.63 -16.44 -47.17
CA LEU A 12 24.76 -15.88 -46.43
C LEU A 12 24.34 -14.68 -45.55
N ALA A 13 23.40 -13.85 -46.03
CA ALA A 13 22.80 -12.79 -45.24
C ALA A 13 22.00 -13.35 -44.06
N ARG A 14 21.24 -14.43 -44.27
CA ARG A 14 20.50 -15.14 -43.21
C ARG A 14 21.43 -15.77 -42.18
N GLN A 15 22.55 -16.37 -42.61
CA GLN A 15 23.56 -16.93 -41.72
C GLN A 15 24.21 -15.84 -40.85
N LYS A 16 24.58 -14.70 -41.44
CA LYS A 16 25.12 -13.55 -40.69
C LYS A 16 24.12 -12.99 -39.69
N ALA A 17 22.85 -12.86 -40.06
CA ALA A 17 21.79 -12.40 -39.15
C ALA A 17 21.57 -13.36 -37.98
N LEU A 18 21.63 -14.68 -38.22
CA LEU A 18 21.54 -15.70 -37.17
C LEU A 18 22.75 -15.69 -36.24
N GLU A 19 23.96 -15.49 -36.76
CA GLU A 19 25.18 -15.38 -35.96
C GLU A 19 25.18 -14.11 -35.10
N GLU A 20 24.75 -12.97 -35.65
CA GLU A 20 24.59 -11.73 -34.90
C GLU A 20 23.51 -11.85 -33.80
N ALA A 21 22.39 -12.51 -34.09
CA ALA A 21 21.36 -12.80 -33.10
C ALA A 21 21.88 -13.71 -31.97
N LYS A 22 22.67 -14.74 -32.29
CA LYS A 22 23.34 -15.59 -31.28
C LYS A 22 24.30 -14.78 -30.42
N ARG A 23 25.16 -13.95 -31.02
CA ARG A 23 26.10 -13.09 -30.27
C ARG A 23 25.38 -12.14 -29.32
N LYS A 24 24.27 -11.52 -29.76
CA LYS A 24 23.42 -10.67 -28.90
C LYS A 24 22.79 -11.48 -27.76
N GLN A 25 22.29 -12.68 -28.06
CA GLN A 25 21.70 -13.55 -27.05
C GLN A 25 22.72 -14.03 -26.01
N ASP A 26 23.94 -14.36 -26.44
CA ASP A 26 25.03 -14.78 -25.56
C ASP A 26 25.52 -13.64 -24.68
N GLU A 27 25.58 -12.41 -25.20
CA GLU A 27 25.90 -11.23 -24.40
C GLU A 27 24.83 -10.96 -23.34
N ILE A 28 23.54 -11.07 -23.70
CA ILE A 28 22.43 -10.98 -22.76
C ILE A 28 22.51 -12.08 -21.69
N ASN A 29 22.80 -13.32 -22.09
CA ASN A 29 22.95 -14.46 -21.17
C ASN A 29 24.14 -14.26 -20.22
N LYS A 30 25.25 -13.70 -20.70
CA LYS A 30 26.41 -13.36 -19.89
C LYS A 30 26.09 -12.28 -18.86
N ARG A 31 25.38 -11.21 -19.27
CA ARG A 31 24.88 -10.16 -18.36
C ARG A 31 23.91 -10.72 -17.33
N LYS A 32 22.98 -11.59 -17.73
CA LYS A 32 22.06 -12.29 -16.82
C LYS A 32 22.81 -13.15 -15.79
N ALA A 33 23.82 -13.90 -16.24
CA ALA A 33 24.64 -14.74 -15.37
C ALA A 33 25.46 -13.90 -14.37
N GLU A 34 26.02 -12.78 -14.80
CA GLU A 34 26.75 -11.85 -13.94
C GLU A 34 25.85 -11.21 -12.88
N VAL A 35 24.67 -10.71 -13.27
CA VAL A 35 23.67 -10.17 -12.34
C VAL A 35 23.24 -11.22 -11.33
N ARG A 36 22.99 -12.46 -11.78
CA ARG A 36 22.64 -13.57 -10.90
C ARG A 36 23.76 -13.92 -9.93
N LYS A 37 25.00 -14.02 -10.40
CA LYS A 37 26.18 -14.28 -9.56
C LYS A 37 26.33 -13.20 -8.49
N ARG A 38 26.20 -11.92 -8.86
CA ARG A 38 26.24 -10.79 -7.93
C ARG A 38 25.12 -10.86 -6.87
N LEU A 39 23.90 -11.22 -7.27
CA LEU A 39 22.78 -11.38 -6.34
C LEU A 39 22.97 -12.59 -5.40
N GLU A 40 23.53 -13.68 -5.90
CA GLU A 40 23.84 -14.88 -5.11
C GLU A 40 24.95 -14.60 -4.10
N GLU A 41 26.02 -13.89 -4.49
CA GLU A 41 27.09 -13.43 -3.60
C GLU A 41 26.61 -12.44 -2.53
N GLN A 42 25.61 -11.59 -2.84
CA GLN A 42 24.96 -10.73 -1.85
C GLN A 42 24.02 -11.50 -0.93
N SER A 43 23.39 -12.57 -1.42
CA SER A 43 22.52 -13.46 -0.64
C SER A 43 23.31 -14.36 0.30
N GLN A 44 24.53 -14.76 -0.10
CA GLN A 44 25.43 -15.51 0.76
C GLN A 44 25.73 -14.72 2.03
N LYS A 45 25.33 -15.31 3.17
CA LYS A 45 25.43 -14.70 4.49
C LYS A 45 26.91 -14.56 4.87
N LYS A 46 27.53 -13.44 4.49
CA LYS A 46 28.81 -13.02 5.09
C LYS A 46 28.61 -12.99 6.61
N ALA A 47 29.40 -13.78 7.32
CA ALA A 47 29.35 -13.87 8.78
C ALA A 47 29.50 -12.46 9.36
N LYS A 48 28.40 -11.92 9.91
CA LYS A 48 28.38 -10.55 10.41
C LYS A 48 29.12 -10.53 11.74
N LYS A 49 30.38 -10.06 11.73
CA LYS A 49 31.15 -9.69 12.93
C LYS A 49 30.27 -8.75 13.78
N GLY A 50 29.99 -9.15 15.00
CA GLY A 50 28.88 -8.67 15.83
C GLY A 50 29.07 -7.28 16.40
N PHE A 51 28.71 -6.25 15.63
CA PHE A 51 28.64 -4.86 16.16
C PHE A 51 27.42 -4.63 17.08
N MET A 52 26.39 -5.49 17.05
CA MET A 52 25.12 -5.27 17.74
C MET A 52 24.49 -6.59 18.20
N THR A 53 23.86 -6.60 19.37
CA THR A 53 23.05 -7.73 19.82
C THR A 53 21.88 -7.98 18.85
N PRO A 54 21.52 -9.24 18.55
CA PRO A 54 20.44 -9.57 17.64
C PRO A 54 19.09 -8.92 18.01
N GLU A 55 18.82 -8.80 19.31
CA GLU A 55 17.63 -8.14 19.85
C GLU A 55 17.59 -6.65 19.55
N ARG A 56 18.69 -5.92 19.77
CA ARG A 56 18.79 -4.49 19.45
C ARG A 56 18.60 -4.25 17.97
N LYS A 57 19.15 -5.12 17.11
CA LYS A 57 18.96 -5.05 15.65
C LYS A 57 17.51 -5.29 15.23
N LYS A 58 16.81 -6.22 15.88
CA LYS A 58 15.38 -6.47 15.64
C LYS A 58 14.52 -5.27 16.07
N LYS A 59 14.78 -4.71 17.25
CA LYS A 59 14.12 -3.50 17.76
C LYS A 59 14.33 -2.30 16.83
N LEU A 60 15.56 -2.08 16.38
CA LEU A 60 15.88 -0.99 15.45
C LEU A 60 15.16 -1.13 14.11
N ARG A 61 15.12 -2.33 13.51
CA ARG A 61 14.36 -2.58 12.27
C ARG A 61 12.87 -2.35 12.45
N LEU A 62 12.32 -2.68 13.61
CA LEU A 62 10.92 -2.41 13.92
C LEU A 62 10.66 -0.90 14.01
N LEU A 63 11.52 -0.17 14.72
CA LEU A 63 11.42 1.30 14.83
C LEU A 63 11.54 1.99 13.47
N LEU A 64 12.48 1.55 12.63
CA LEU A 64 12.64 2.09 11.27
C LEU A 64 11.39 1.88 10.41
N ARG A 65 10.77 0.69 10.46
CA ARG A 65 9.51 0.44 9.72
C ARG A 65 8.34 1.23 10.28
N LYS A 66 8.25 1.37 11.61
CA LYS A 66 7.22 2.20 12.26
C LYS A 66 7.36 3.65 11.84
N LYS A 67 8.58 4.20 11.89
CA LYS A 67 8.87 5.57 11.45
C LYS A 67 8.57 5.75 9.96
N ALA A 68 8.98 4.81 9.10
CA ALA A 68 8.67 4.87 7.67
C ALA A 68 7.16 4.82 7.39
N ALA A 69 6.40 4.02 8.13
CA ALA A 69 4.94 3.96 8.00
C ALA A 69 4.26 5.26 8.48
N GLU A 70 4.75 5.84 9.57
CA GLU A 70 4.28 7.13 10.09
C GLU A 70 4.59 8.27 9.11
N GLU A 71 5.81 8.34 8.59
CA GLU A 71 6.23 9.33 7.60
C GLU A 71 5.43 9.19 6.30
N LEU A 72 5.18 7.97 5.83
CA LEU A 72 4.33 7.70 4.67
C LEU A 72 2.90 8.23 4.87
N LYS A 73 2.31 7.97 6.04
CA LYS A 73 0.97 8.47 6.37
C LYS A 73 0.94 10.01 6.44
N LYS A 74 1.94 10.61 7.09
CA LYS A 74 2.08 12.07 7.18
C LYS A 74 2.25 12.73 5.82
N GLU A 75 3.00 12.10 4.91
CA GLU A 75 3.15 12.57 3.54
C GLU A 75 1.85 12.46 2.74
N GLN A 76 1.09 11.37 2.90
CA GLN A 76 -0.23 11.22 2.30
C GLN A 76 -1.19 12.32 2.77
N GLU A 77 -1.22 12.61 4.07
CA GLU A 77 -2.03 13.69 4.64
C GLU A 77 -1.60 15.06 4.11
N ARG A 78 -0.28 15.33 4.04
CA ARG A 78 0.25 16.57 3.44
C ARG A 78 -0.17 16.72 1.98
N LYS A 79 -0.04 15.67 1.18
CA LYS A 79 -0.40 15.66 -0.24
C LYS A 79 -1.91 15.82 -0.44
N ALA A 80 -2.73 15.23 0.43
CA ALA A 80 -4.19 15.40 0.40
C ALA A 80 -4.59 16.84 0.77
N ALA A 81 -3.97 17.43 1.79
CA ALA A 81 -4.21 18.81 2.18
C ALA A 81 -3.78 19.79 1.07
N GLU A 82 -2.62 19.56 0.45
CA GLU A 82 -2.14 20.35 -0.68
C GLU A 82 -3.07 20.21 -1.90
N ARG A 83 -3.51 18.99 -2.21
CA ARG A 83 -4.53 18.75 -3.25
C ARG A 83 -5.79 19.56 -3.00
N ARG A 84 -6.28 19.58 -1.75
CA ARG A 84 -7.46 20.38 -1.37
C ARG A 84 -7.21 21.88 -1.57
N LYS A 85 -6.08 22.40 -1.10
CA LYS A 85 -5.70 23.81 -1.29
C LYS A 85 -5.63 24.19 -2.78
N ILE A 86 -5.05 23.34 -3.61
CA ILE A 86 -4.95 23.58 -5.07
C ILE A 86 -6.32 23.57 -5.72
N ILE A 87 -7.21 22.65 -5.32
CA ILE A 87 -8.60 22.62 -5.83
C ILE A 87 -9.33 23.89 -5.44
N ASP A 88 -9.25 24.31 -4.17
CA ASP A 88 -9.90 25.53 -3.70
C ASP A 88 -9.39 26.78 -4.45
N GLN A 89 -8.08 26.87 -4.69
CA GLN A 89 -7.46 27.95 -5.47
C GLN A 89 -7.88 27.92 -6.94
N ARG A 90 -7.91 26.75 -7.58
CA ARG A 90 -8.26 26.62 -8.99
C ARG A 90 -9.75 26.82 -9.22
N CYS A 91 -10.60 26.17 -8.44
CA CYS A 91 -12.05 26.22 -8.60
C CYS A 91 -12.63 27.57 -8.17
N GLY A 92 -12.02 28.22 -7.17
CA GLY A 92 -12.47 29.50 -6.65
C GLY A 92 -13.80 29.39 -5.91
N GLN A 93 -14.45 30.52 -5.70
CA GLN A 93 -15.79 30.57 -5.11
C GLN A 93 -16.87 30.27 -6.16
N PRO A 94 -18.00 29.64 -5.78
CA PRO A 94 -19.16 29.51 -6.64
C PRO A 94 -19.60 30.88 -7.17
N LYS A 95 -20.00 30.96 -8.45
CA LYS A 95 -20.55 32.20 -8.99
C LYS A 95 -21.87 32.53 -8.27
N ASN A 96 -22.04 33.79 -7.89
CA ASN A 96 -23.25 34.25 -7.22
C ASN A 96 -24.43 34.24 -8.22
N LEU A 97 -25.49 33.52 -7.85
CA LEU A 97 -26.72 33.39 -8.64
C LEU A 97 -27.87 34.24 -8.08
N ASP A 98 -27.74 34.79 -6.87
CA ASP A 98 -28.78 35.59 -6.24
C ASP A 98 -28.96 36.92 -6.98
N GLY A 99 -30.19 37.17 -7.42
CA GLY A 99 -30.56 38.37 -8.18
C GLY A 99 -29.99 38.44 -9.60
N ALA A 100 -29.51 37.32 -10.16
CA ALA A 100 -29.01 37.29 -11.53
C ALA A 100 -30.15 37.35 -12.56
N ASN A 101 -30.04 38.27 -13.54
CA ASN A 101 -30.96 38.33 -14.68
C ASN A 101 -30.69 37.17 -15.67
N GLU A 102 -31.66 36.86 -16.52
CA GLU A 102 -31.61 35.73 -17.46
C GLU A 102 -30.38 35.75 -18.38
N ASP A 103 -29.99 36.94 -18.87
CA ASP A 103 -28.82 37.09 -19.73
C ASP A 103 -27.50 36.84 -18.99
N LYS A 104 -27.45 37.24 -17.71
CA LYS A 104 -26.29 36.99 -16.84
C LYS A 104 -26.17 35.50 -16.52
N LEU A 105 -27.29 34.80 -16.34
CA LEU A 105 -27.31 33.35 -16.18
C LEU A 105 -26.82 32.64 -17.45
N ARG A 106 -27.26 33.09 -18.64
CA ARG A 106 -26.79 32.55 -19.93
C ARG A 106 -25.27 32.73 -20.11
N GLU A 107 -24.73 33.90 -19.77
CA GLU A 107 -23.30 34.17 -19.81
C GLU A 107 -22.51 33.27 -18.86
N ILE A 108 -23.00 33.10 -17.63
CA ILE A 108 -22.40 32.20 -16.63
C ILE A 108 -22.31 30.76 -17.14
N CYS A 109 -23.40 30.25 -17.73
CA CYS A 109 -23.44 28.90 -18.31
C CYS A 109 -22.42 28.72 -19.44
N LYS A 110 -22.33 29.69 -20.36
CA LYS A 110 -21.36 29.66 -21.46
C LYS A 110 -19.92 29.65 -20.96
N ALA A 111 -19.61 30.50 -19.98
CA ALA A 111 -18.27 30.56 -19.39
C ALA A 111 -17.89 29.26 -18.65
N TYR A 112 -18.83 28.62 -17.95
CA TYR A 112 -18.57 27.31 -17.34
C TYR A 112 -18.36 26.21 -18.38
N HIS A 113 -19.14 26.22 -19.46
CA HIS A 113 -19.00 25.25 -20.54
C HIS A 113 -17.63 25.35 -21.23
N GLU A 114 -17.19 26.57 -21.56
CA GLU A 114 -15.86 26.81 -22.15
C GLU A 114 -14.73 26.35 -21.21
N ARG A 115 -14.86 26.66 -19.91
CA ARG A 115 -13.91 26.22 -18.90
C ARG A 115 -13.84 24.70 -18.78
N LEU A 116 -15.00 24.02 -18.79
CA LEU A 116 -15.07 22.56 -18.75
C LEU A 116 -14.40 21.93 -19.97
N PHE A 117 -14.65 22.46 -21.17
CA PHE A 117 -14.02 22.00 -22.40
C PHE A 117 -12.49 22.08 -22.31
N LEU A 118 -11.94 23.22 -21.87
CA LEU A 118 -10.50 23.38 -21.72
C LEU A 118 -9.93 22.42 -20.65
N CYS A 119 -10.60 22.28 -19.51
CA CYS A 119 -10.17 21.36 -18.46
C CYS A 119 -10.18 19.90 -18.94
N GLU A 120 -11.15 19.48 -19.73
CA GLU A 120 -11.21 18.13 -20.29
C GLU A 120 -10.08 17.88 -21.29
N SER A 121 -9.77 18.86 -22.16
CA SER A 121 -8.60 18.78 -23.05
C SER A 121 -7.29 18.62 -22.28
N GLN A 122 -7.07 19.44 -21.26
CA GLN A 122 -5.86 19.36 -20.43
C GLN A 122 -5.77 18.04 -19.64
N LYS A 123 -6.91 17.54 -19.16
CA LYS A 123 -7.00 16.24 -18.48
C LYS A 123 -6.60 15.12 -19.43
N TRP A 124 -7.09 15.13 -20.66
CA TRP A 124 -6.77 14.12 -21.66
C TRP A 124 -5.26 14.03 -21.92
N ASP A 125 -4.61 15.17 -22.14
CA ASP A 125 -3.15 15.21 -22.36
C ASP A 125 -2.38 14.62 -21.17
N LEU A 126 -2.75 15.01 -19.95
CA LEU A 126 -2.14 14.47 -18.73
C LEU A 126 -2.38 12.97 -18.56
N GLU A 127 -3.60 12.48 -18.82
CA GLU A 127 -3.93 11.06 -18.74
C GLU A 127 -3.16 10.24 -19.78
N TYR A 128 -2.99 10.78 -20.98
CA TYR A 128 -2.18 10.14 -22.02
C TYR A 128 -0.71 10.03 -21.61
N GLU A 129 -0.14 11.10 -21.05
CA GLU A 129 1.23 11.09 -20.56
C GLU A 129 1.43 10.08 -19.42
N VAL A 130 0.52 10.05 -18.45
CA VAL A 130 0.55 9.08 -17.34
C VAL A 130 0.48 7.65 -17.89
N ARG A 131 -0.44 7.37 -18.81
CA ARG A 131 -0.57 6.06 -19.43
C ARG A 131 0.71 5.64 -20.16
N ARG A 132 1.36 6.55 -20.90
CA ARG A 132 2.65 6.29 -21.56
C ARG A 132 3.74 5.96 -20.54
N ARG A 133 3.82 6.69 -19.42
CA ARG A 133 4.78 6.43 -18.34
C ARG A 133 4.52 5.09 -17.66
N ASP A 134 3.26 4.70 -17.46
CA ASP A 134 2.89 3.40 -16.89
C ASP A 134 3.35 2.24 -17.79
N TYR A 135 3.18 2.38 -19.12
CA TYR A 135 3.73 1.41 -20.07
C TYR A 135 5.25 1.32 -19.98
N GLU A 136 5.95 2.45 -19.95
CA GLU A 136 7.41 2.47 -19.82
C GLU A 136 7.89 1.83 -18.50
N ILE A 137 7.22 2.11 -17.38
CA ILE A 137 7.51 1.47 -16.09
C ILE A 137 7.28 -0.03 -16.17
N ASN A 138 6.21 -0.49 -16.81
CA ASN A 138 5.94 -1.90 -16.98
C ASN A 138 7.02 -2.59 -17.83
N GLU A 139 7.41 -1.99 -18.95
CA GLU A 139 8.49 -2.48 -19.80
C GLU A 139 9.82 -2.57 -19.04
N LEU A 140 10.20 -1.52 -18.30
CA LEU A 140 11.40 -1.53 -17.47
C LEU A 140 11.33 -2.58 -16.37
N ASN A 141 10.17 -2.79 -15.74
CA ASN A 141 9.97 -3.83 -14.75
C ASN A 141 10.14 -5.23 -15.34
N ILE A 142 9.62 -5.48 -16.54
CA ILE A 142 9.81 -6.74 -17.26
C ILE A 142 11.30 -6.96 -17.54
N GLN A 143 11.99 -5.96 -18.10
CA GLN A 143 13.43 -6.03 -18.38
C GLN A 143 14.26 -6.32 -17.12
N VAL A 144 13.97 -5.64 -16.01
CA VAL A 144 14.65 -5.88 -14.72
C VAL A 144 14.39 -7.30 -14.22
N ASN A 145 13.16 -7.80 -14.34
CA ASN A 145 12.82 -9.16 -13.93
C ASN A 145 13.50 -10.23 -14.81
N ASP A 146 13.58 -10.01 -16.12
CA ASP A 146 14.26 -10.91 -17.04
C ASP A 146 15.78 -10.95 -16.82
N LEU A 147 16.38 -9.81 -16.45
CA LEU A 147 17.79 -9.70 -16.08
C LEU A 147 18.08 -10.36 -14.73
N ARG A 148 17.19 -10.16 -13.75
CA ARG A 148 17.27 -10.76 -12.42
C ARG A 148 16.98 -12.27 -12.44
N GLY A 149 16.29 -12.74 -13.47
CA GLY A 149 15.82 -14.11 -13.65
C GLY A 149 14.45 -14.30 -13.01
N LYS A 150 13.49 -14.77 -13.81
CA LYS A 150 12.10 -15.12 -13.42
C LYS A 150 12.02 -16.07 -12.21
N PHE A 151 13.09 -16.81 -11.94
CA PHE A 151 13.15 -17.86 -10.93
C PHE A 151 14.43 -17.75 -10.08
N ILE A 152 14.57 -16.66 -9.31
CA ILE A 152 15.40 -16.74 -8.10
C ILE A 152 14.66 -17.73 -7.20
N LYS A 153 15.13 -18.99 -7.15
CA LYS A 153 14.55 -20.05 -6.30
C LYS A 153 14.43 -19.49 -4.89
N PRO A 154 13.21 -19.13 -4.42
CA PRO A 154 13.06 -18.63 -3.07
C PRO A 154 13.57 -19.74 -2.16
N THR A 155 14.46 -19.42 -1.21
CA THR A 155 14.96 -20.44 -0.29
C THR A 155 13.75 -20.99 0.46
N LEU A 156 13.33 -22.21 0.13
CA LEU A 156 12.18 -22.87 0.74
C LEU A 156 12.50 -23.06 2.21
N LYS A 157 11.90 -22.22 3.07
CA LYS A 157 11.95 -22.43 4.51
C LYS A 157 10.91 -23.48 4.82
N LYS A 158 11.26 -24.46 5.66
CA LYS A 158 10.28 -25.38 6.24
C LYS A 158 9.34 -24.55 7.12
N VAL A 159 8.19 -24.18 6.57
CA VAL A 159 7.14 -23.48 7.31
C VAL A 159 6.14 -24.55 7.75
N SER A 160 6.05 -24.82 9.05
CA SER A 160 4.99 -25.66 9.59
C SER A 160 3.64 -24.95 9.39
N LYS A 161 2.65 -25.63 8.78
CA LYS A 161 1.29 -25.11 8.55
C LYS A 161 0.62 -24.61 9.85
N TYR A 162 1.03 -25.13 11.01
CA TYR A 162 0.41 -24.86 12.31
C TYR A 162 1.25 -23.94 13.22
N GLU A 163 2.54 -23.72 12.96
CA GLU A 163 3.42 -22.93 13.84
C GLU A 163 2.96 -21.47 13.97
N ASN A 164 2.50 -20.88 12.87
CA ASN A 164 1.95 -19.51 12.88
C ASN A 164 0.57 -19.41 13.56
N LYS A 165 -0.22 -20.50 13.57
CA LYS A 165 -1.51 -20.57 14.29
C LYS A 165 -1.28 -20.77 15.79
N PHE A 166 -0.33 -21.63 16.17
CA PHE A 166 0.04 -21.89 17.56
C PHE A 166 0.71 -20.68 18.21
N ALA A 167 1.59 -19.95 17.51
CA ALA A 167 2.18 -18.71 18.01
C ALA A 167 1.14 -17.60 18.24
N LYS A 168 0.06 -17.56 17.46
CA LYS A 168 -1.07 -16.65 17.70
C LYS A 168 -1.89 -17.05 18.93
N LEU A 169 -2.14 -18.35 19.13
CA LEU A 169 -2.79 -18.85 20.35
C LEU A 169 -1.95 -18.56 21.59
N GLN A 170 -0.64 -18.81 21.55
CA GLN A 170 0.27 -18.53 22.66
C GLN A 170 0.36 -17.04 22.99
N LYS A 171 0.36 -16.15 21.99
CA LYS A 171 0.33 -14.70 22.23
C LYS A 171 -0.97 -14.25 22.88
N LYS A 172 -2.13 -14.71 22.38
CA LYS A 172 -3.43 -14.38 23.00
C LYS A 172 -3.54 -14.95 24.42
N ALA A 173 -3.05 -16.17 24.64
CA ALA A 173 -3.02 -16.80 25.95
C ALA A 173 -2.04 -16.10 26.91
N ALA A 174 -0.89 -15.63 26.42
CA ALA A 174 0.06 -14.85 27.22
C ALA A 174 -0.47 -13.44 27.52
N GLU A 175 -1.10 -12.75 26.55
CA GLU A 175 -1.78 -11.46 26.79
C GLU A 175 -2.93 -11.59 27.79
N PHE A 176 -3.70 -12.67 27.70
CA PHE A 176 -4.78 -12.97 28.65
C PHE A 176 -4.23 -13.32 30.03
N ASN A 177 -3.24 -14.21 30.14
CA ASN A 177 -2.67 -14.60 31.45
C ASN A 177 -1.90 -13.45 32.13
N PHE A 178 -1.12 -12.65 31.40
CA PHE A 178 -0.31 -11.60 32.00
C PHE A 178 -1.15 -10.41 32.47
N ARG A 179 -2.22 -10.05 31.74
CA ARG A 179 -3.12 -8.96 32.13
C ARG A 179 -4.08 -9.34 33.26
N ASN A 180 -4.56 -10.58 33.29
CA ASN A 180 -5.50 -11.04 34.30
C ASN A 180 -4.84 -11.47 35.63
N GLN A 181 -3.56 -11.84 35.65
CA GLN A 181 -2.84 -12.22 36.88
C GLN A 181 -2.05 -11.07 37.54
N LEU A 182 -1.92 -9.90 36.89
CA LEU A 182 -1.36 -8.73 37.53
C LEU A 182 -2.39 -8.11 38.48
N LYS A 183 -2.26 -8.39 39.79
CA LYS A 183 -2.90 -7.57 40.83
C LYS A 183 -2.34 -6.15 40.72
N THR A 184 -3.05 -5.23 40.10
CA THR A 184 -2.77 -3.80 40.28
C THR A 184 -3.00 -3.49 41.76
N VAL A 185 -1.92 -3.27 42.51
CA VAL A 185 -2.03 -2.79 43.89
C VAL A 185 -2.61 -1.38 43.80
N LYS A 186 -3.91 -1.24 44.06
CA LYS A 186 -4.51 0.05 44.38
C LYS A 186 -3.93 0.47 45.74
N LYS A 187 -2.79 1.15 45.73
CA LYS A 187 -2.32 1.89 46.91
C LYS A 187 -3.31 3.03 47.13
N LYS A 188 -4.25 2.84 48.07
CA LYS A 188 -5.16 3.86 48.60
C LYS A 188 -4.40 4.80 49.57
N GLU A 189 -3.28 5.37 49.13
CA GLU A 189 -2.48 6.32 49.92
C GLU A 189 -2.26 7.65 49.21
N PHE A 190 -2.88 7.88 48.05
CA PHE A 190 -2.77 9.13 47.29
C PHE A 190 -4.12 9.73 46.87
N GLU A 191 -5.24 9.27 47.44
CA GLU A 191 -6.50 10.03 47.41
C GLU A 191 -6.51 10.94 48.64
N LEU A 192 -6.01 12.17 48.46
CA LEU A 192 -6.36 13.28 49.34
C LEU A 192 -7.86 13.53 49.15
N GLU A 193 -8.65 13.19 50.16
CA GLU A 193 -9.94 13.85 50.41
C GLU A 193 -9.63 15.28 50.85
N ASP A 194 -9.85 16.25 49.98
CA ASP A 194 -10.45 17.52 50.39
C ASP A 194 -11.10 18.24 49.21
N ASP A 195 -12.12 19.03 49.54
CA ASP A 195 -12.96 19.88 48.69
C ASP A 195 -14.14 19.23 47.94
N LYS A 196 -15.09 18.71 48.72
CA LYS A 196 -16.52 18.90 48.40
C LYS A 196 -16.91 20.33 48.79
N GLU A 197 -17.09 21.22 47.82
CA GLU A 197 -18.16 22.22 47.82
C GLU A 197 -18.22 22.96 46.49
N LYS A 198 -19.44 23.03 45.93
CA LYS A 198 -19.88 23.66 44.66
C LYS A 198 -20.03 22.70 43.48
N ASN A 199 -21.20 22.06 43.41
CA ASN A 199 -22.25 22.51 42.47
C ASN A 199 -23.54 21.72 42.74
N THR A 200 -24.19 22.05 43.85
CA THR A 200 -25.56 21.62 44.14
C THR A 200 -26.51 22.64 43.52
N GLU A 201 -26.64 22.69 42.19
CA GLU A 201 -27.76 23.38 41.53
C GLU A 201 -27.69 23.17 40.02
N MET A 202 -28.29 22.08 39.53
CA MET A 202 -29.38 22.18 38.57
C MET A 202 -29.84 20.79 38.12
N ARG A 203 -31.17 20.67 38.10
CA ARG A 203 -31.96 19.71 37.32
C ARG A 203 -32.25 18.35 37.97
N ALA A 204 -33.04 18.42 39.04
CA ALA A 204 -34.08 17.43 39.28
C ALA A 204 -35.31 17.78 38.41
N GLN A 205 -35.80 16.83 37.62
CA GLN A 205 -37.24 16.53 37.51
C GLN A 205 -37.40 15.01 37.30
N PRO A 206 -38.39 14.37 37.95
CA PRO A 206 -38.49 12.92 38.16
C PRO A 206 -39.50 12.26 37.18
N PHE A 207 -39.52 10.92 37.12
CA PHE A 207 -40.68 9.99 37.00
C PHE A 207 -40.25 8.61 36.43
N PRO A 208 -40.98 7.49 36.70
CA PRO A 208 -40.63 6.47 37.70
C PRO A 208 -40.43 5.07 37.05
N PRO A 209 -40.23 3.98 37.82
CA PRO A 209 -39.69 2.71 37.31
C PRO A 209 -40.76 1.79 36.73
N LYS A 210 -40.35 0.85 35.85
CA LYS A 210 -41.11 -0.37 35.56
C LYS A 210 -40.20 -1.59 35.60
N THR A 211 -40.62 -2.51 36.46
CA THR A 211 -40.24 -3.92 36.65
C THR A 211 -40.34 -4.71 35.34
N ASP A 212 -39.33 -5.51 35.00
CA ASP A 212 -39.22 -6.98 35.21
C ASP A 212 -40.24 -7.77 34.37
N GLU A 213 -39.75 -8.48 33.35
CA GLU A 213 -39.95 -9.92 33.14
C GLU A 213 -39.24 -10.33 31.83
N GLY A 214 -38.53 -11.44 31.88
CA GLY A 214 -37.65 -11.91 30.80
C GLY A 214 -38.35 -12.73 29.72
N GLU A 215 -37.61 -13.01 28.65
CA GLU A 215 -37.75 -14.27 27.91
C GLU A 215 -36.53 -14.53 27.03
N GLU A 216 -36.20 -15.81 26.95
CA GLU A 216 -35.14 -16.42 26.16
C GLU A 216 -35.44 -16.33 24.65
N GLY A 217 -34.41 -16.29 23.82
CA GLY A 217 -34.56 -16.27 22.37
C GLY A 217 -33.25 -16.48 21.64
N ALA A 218 -32.78 -17.72 21.60
CA ALA A 218 -31.68 -18.16 20.75
C ALA A 218 -32.05 -18.08 19.26
N HIS A 219 -31.13 -17.60 18.41
CA HIS A 219 -31.04 -18.03 17.02
C HIS A 219 -29.58 -17.99 16.50
N PRO A 220 -29.10 -19.05 15.82
CA PRO A 220 -27.79 -19.12 15.19
C PRO A 220 -27.85 -18.67 13.71
N ALA A 221 -26.72 -18.24 13.15
CA ALA A 221 -26.47 -18.16 11.70
C ALA A 221 -24.98 -18.49 11.48
N GLU A 222 -24.62 -19.66 10.95
CA GLU A 222 -24.41 -19.93 9.52
C GLU A 222 -23.44 -18.90 8.88
N GLY A 223 -22.26 -19.22 8.35
CA GLY A 223 -21.75 -20.48 7.82
C GLY A 223 -21.63 -20.35 6.30
N GLU A 224 -20.56 -19.70 5.80
CA GLU A 224 -20.24 -19.78 4.37
C GLU A 224 -18.72 -19.90 4.18
N ALA A 225 -18.31 -21.11 3.80
CA ALA A 225 -16.99 -21.46 3.31
C ALA A 225 -17.16 -21.85 1.85
N THR A 226 -16.69 -21.03 0.93
CA THR A 226 -16.53 -21.40 -0.48
C THR A 226 -15.08 -21.83 -0.70
N ALA A 227 -14.93 -23.14 -0.90
CA ALA A 227 -13.77 -23.74 -1.54
C ALA A 227 -14.13 -23.89 -3.03
N GLU A 228 -13.26 -23.44 -3.92
CA GLU A 228 -13.28 -23.90 -5.31
C GLU A 228 -11.84 -24.09 -5.79
N GLU A 229 -11.58 -25.29 -6.28
CA GLU A 229 -10.34 -25.83 -6.81
C GLU A 229 -10.62 -26.21 -8.27
N ALA A 230 -9.79 -25.69 -9.19
CA ALA A 230 -9.33 -26.34 -10.42
C ALA A 230 -8.08 -25.61 -10.93
#